data_AF-A0A2V8JF09-F1
#
_entry.id   AF-A0A2V8JF09-F1
#
_cell.length_a   1.000
_cell.length_b   1.000
_cell.length_c   1.000
_cell.angle_alpha   90.00
_cell.angle_beta   90.00
_cell.angle_gamma   90.00
#
_symmetry.space_group_name_H-M   'P 1'
#
loop_
_entity.id
_entity.type
_entity.pdbx_description
1 polymer ?
#
loop_
_entity_poly.entity_id
_entity_poly.type
_entity_poly.pdbx_seq_one_letter_code
_entity_poly.pdbx_strand_id
1 'polypeptide(L)'
;MFVGILSVVSVLALTATARAPQETVTGSRKVTPEQFEQWKKDLNNWGRWGKDDEIGTMNFITPAKRKQAAALVKEGFSVSLAADVDTEKAVDNPQPYEHEMLGLGTDRIGVAFHGIAHTHLDSLAHINYDGVFYNGYKPDPEQIKKANGHAKNSIHNLKNGIFTRGILIDIPLMKGVKYLEPGTPIYVEDIEAWLKKAGLKIQPGDALFVRAGVWARRKELGPYLRGRTGKDAGLDPSVIPWLKKQDIALLAADHPQYVSPSTVVGAVHDFALVSLGIHLFDNCDLEALSAAAAARKRWEFLLTAAPLPIRGGTGSPLNPIATF
;
A
#
# COMPACT_ATOMS: atom_id res chain seq x y z
N MET A 1 70.30 -26.57 34.82
CA MET A 1 69.53 -26.41 33.58
C MET A 1 68.11 -26.04 33.98
N PHE A 2 67.84 -24.74 34.16
CA PHE A 2 66.51 -24.24 34.53
C PHE A 2 66.08 -23.23 33.47
N VAL A 3 64.96 -23.55 32.81
CA VAL A 3 64.40 -22.82 31.67
C VAL A 3 63.55 -21.68 32.21
N GLY A 4 63.86 -20.45 31.79
CA GLY A 4 63.05 -19.27 32.06
C GLY A 4 61.81 -19.23 31.15
N ILE A 5 60.66 -18.88 31.74
CA ILE A 5 59.43 -18.58 31.00
C ILE A 5 59.19 -17.07 31.13
N LEU A 6 59.45 -16.34 30.04
CA LEU A 6 59.03 -14.96 29.85
C LEU A 6 57.54 -14.94 29.49
N SER A 7 56.71 -14.31 30.32
CA SER A 7 55.31 -14.02 29.99
C SER A 7 55.22 -12.67 29.29
N VAL A 8 54.86 -12.66 28.00
CA VAL A 8 54.59 -11.43 27.24
C VAL A 8 53.09 -11.15 27.34
N VAL A 9 52.72 -10.07 28.02
CA VAL A 9 51.35 -9.53 28.03
C VAL A 9 51.23 -8.55 26.87
N SER A 10 50.52 -8.94 25.81
CA SER A 10 50.18 -8.05 24.70
C SER A 10 48.90 -7.28 25.03
N VAL A 11 49.03 -5.97 25.28
CA VAL A 11 47.89 -5.04 25.37
C VAL A 11 47.50 -4.62 23.96
N LEU A 12 46.39 -5.15 23.44
CA LEU A 12 45.77 -4.64 22.21
C LEU A 12 45.00 -3.35 22.53
N ALA A 13 45.51 -2.21 22.06
CA ALA A 13 44.77 -0.96 22.05
C ALA A 13 43.68 -1.00 20.96
N LEU A 14 42.41 -1.04 21.38
CA LEU A 14 41.29 -0.78 20.48
C LEU A 14 41.25 0.72 20.14
N THR A 15 41.67 1.07 18.92
CA THR A 15 41.41 2.39 18.36
C THR A 15 39.96 2.46 17.88
N ALA A 16 39.12 3.13 18.67
CA ALA A 16 37.77 3.49 18.26
C ALA A 16 37.86 4.54 17.13
N THR A 17 37.68 4.10 15.88
CA THR A 17 37.53 5.04 14.76
C THR A 17 36.15 5.69 14.87
N ALA A 18 36.11 6.94 15.32
CA ALA A 18 34.91 7.76 15.28
C ALA A 18 34.43 7.89 13.81
N ARG A 19 33.22 7.41 13.56
CA ARG A 19 32.56 7.51 12.25
C ARG A 19 32.23 8.98 12.00
N ALA A 20 32.72 9.55 10.90
CA ALA A 20 32.39 10.92 10.52
C ALA A 20 30.86 11.07 10.36
N PRO A 21 30.26 12.21 10.78
CA PRO A 21 28.84 12.44 10.62
C PRO A 21 28.51 12.48 9.12
N GLN A 22 27.63 11.57 8.72
CA GLN A 22 27.07 11.53 7.38
C GLN A 22 26.16 12.76 7.23
N GLU A 23 26.50 13.68 6.31
CA GLU A 23 25.68 14.86 6.03
C GLU A 23 24.27 14.41 5.64
N THR A 24 23.32 14.60 6.56
CA THR A 24 21.91 14.48 6.28
C THR A 24 21.50 15.72 5.50
N VAL A 25 21.13 15.57 4.23
CA VAL A 25 20.43 16.61 3.47
C VAL A 25 19.05 16.78 4.11
N THR A 26 18.96 17.60 5.15
CA THR A 26 17.70 18.01 5.77
C THR A 26 17.17 19.23 5.03
N GLY A 27 16.72 19.02 3.79
CA GLY A 27 15.63 19.84 3.28
C GLY A 27 14.42 19.63 4.20
N SER A 28 13.60 20.66 4.40
CA SER A 28 12.34 20.51 5.13
C SER A 28 11.53 19.37 4.48
N ARG A 29 11.38 18.24 5.18
CA ARG A 29 10.55 17.10 4.75
C ARG A 29 9.06 17.45 4.67
N LYS A 30 8.68 18.64 5.15
CA LYS A 30 7.30 19.12 5.18
C LYS A 30 6.86 19.55 3.78
N VAL A 31 5.98 18.76 3.17
CA VAL A 31 5.25 19.15 1.96
C VAL A 31 4.15 20.14 2.33
N THR A 32 4.14 21.30 1.69
CA THR A 32 3.09 22.31 1.89
C THR A 32 1.89 22.07 0.98
N PRO A 33 0.70 22.61 1.30
CA PRO A 33 -0.46 22.54 0.41
C PRO A 33 -0.16 23.14 -0.97
N GLU A 34 0.58 24.24 -1.05
CA GLU A 34 0.94 24.89 -2.32
C GLU A 34 1.84 23.99 -3.17
N GLN A 35 2.82 23.33 -2.54
CA GLN A 35 3.67 22.36 -3.22
C GLN A 35 2.84 21.17 -3.74
N PHE A 36 1.89 20.68 -2.94
CA PHE A 36 0.99 19.61 -3.33
C PHE A 36 0.11 20.00 -4.52
N GLU A 37 -0.47 21.20 -4.54
CA GLU A 37 -1.24 21.72 -5.68
C GLU A 37 -0.38 21.86 -6.94
N GLN A 38 0.88 22.27 -6.80
CA GLN A 38 1.81 22.35 -7.92
C GLN A 38 2.12 20.95 -8.47
N TRP A 39 2.34 19.96 -7.61
CA TRP A 39 2.55 18.57 -8.03
C TRP A 39 1.37 17.98 -8.79
N LYS A 40 0.11 18.33 -8.45
CA LYS A 40 -1.05 17.83 -9.21
C LYS A 40 -0.96 18.21 -10.70
N LYS A 41 -0.32 19.34 -11.01
CA LYS A 41 -0.08 19.81 -12.38
C LYS A 41 1.15 19.17 -13.00
N ASP A 42 2.25 19.08 -12.26
CA ASP A 42 3.56 18.70 -12.82
C ASP A 42 3.79 17.18 -12.86
N LEU A 43 3.17 16.43 -11.96
CA LEU A 43 3.42 15.01 -11.73
C LEU A 43 2.23 14.11 -12.05
N ASN A 44 1.23 14.57 -12.81
CA ASN A 44 0.09 13.72 -13.17
C ASN A 44 0.39 12.82 -14.39
N ASN A 45 -0.42 11.76 -14.55
CA ASN A 45 -0.38 10.83 -15.68
C ASN A 45 -1.56 11.04 -16.66
N TRP A 46 -2.29 12.15 -16.57
CA TRP A 46 -3.47 12.35 -17.44
C TRP A 46 -3.05 12.43 -18.91
N GLY A 47 -3.81 11.74 -19.77
CA GLY A 47 -3.49 11.59 -21.19
C GLY A 47 -2.33 10.64 -21.50
N ARG A 48 -1.59 10.11 -20.52
CA ARG A 48 -0.43 9.24 -20.76
C ARG A 48 -0.76 7.99 -21.58
N TRP A 49 -1.95 7.43 -21.38
CA TRP A 49 -2.48 6.28 -22.13
C TRP A 49 -3.65 6.64 -23.04
N GLY A 50 -3.80 7.93 -23.36
CA GLY A 50 -4.92 8.46 -24.15
C GLY A 50 -6.03 9.06 -23.29
N LYS A 51 -6.85 9.91 -23.93
CA LYS A 51 -7.93 10.68 -23.29
C LYS A 51 -9.11 9.83 -22.78
N ASP A 52 -9.21 8.61 -23.30
CA ASP A 52 -10.28 7.66 -22.96
C ASP A 52 -9.78 6.52 -22.06
N ASP A 53 -8.55 6.62 -21.55
CA ASP A 53 -8.04 5.66 -20.55
C ASP A 53 -8.78 5.79 -19.23
N GLU A 54 -9.14 4.64 -18.66
CA GLU A 54 -9.90 4.52 -17.42
C GLU A 54 -9.26 3.52 -16.43
N ILE A 55 -8.08 2.97 -16.75
CA ILE A 55 -7.39 1.99 -15.90
C ILE A 55 -6.00 2.47 -15.42
N GLY A 56 -5.51 3.59 -15.95
CA GLY A 56 -4.33 4.27 -15.43
C GLY A 56 -3.09 3.37 -15.44
N THR A 57 -2.39 3.32 -14.31
CA THR A 57 -1.15 2.54 -14.18
C THR A 57 -1.32 1.03 -14.32
N MET A 58 -2.55 0.49 -14.29
CA MET A 58 -2.80 -0.91 -14.64
C MET A 58 -2.38 -1.24 -16.08
N ASN A 59 -2.27 -0.24 -16.96
CA ASN A 59 -1.69 -0.38 -18.29
C ASN A 59 -0.23 -0.90 -18.28
N PHE A 60 0.50 -0.79 -17.17
CA PHE A 60 1.84 -1.37 -17.04
C PHE A 60 1.84 -2.89 -16.85
N ILE A 61 0.70 -3.51 -16.53
CA ILE A 61 0.58 -4.97 -16.40
C ILE A 61 0.45 -5.60 -17.79
N THR A 62 1.57 -5.63 -18.51
CA THR A 62 1.68 -6.22 -19.85
C THR A 62 1.61 -7.75 -19.80
N PRO A 63 1.35 -8.43 -20.94
CA PRO A 63 1.46 -9.89 -21.02
C PRO A 63 2.83 -10.42 -20.58
N ALA A 64 3.91 -9.68 -20.85
CA ALA A 64 5.26 -10.04 -20.40
C ALA A 64 5.39 -9.94 -18.87
N LYS A 65 4.87 -8.87 -18.24
CA LYS A 65 4.84 -8.74 -16.78
C LYS A 65 4.03 -9.87 -16.14
N ARG A 66 2.88 -10.25 -16.73
CA ARG A 66 2.09 -11.40 -16.25
C ARG A 66 2.90 -12.69 -16.25
N LYS A 67 3.61 -12.99 -17.35
CA LYS A 67 4.49 -14.17 -17.43
C LYS A 67 5.63 -14.10 -16.42
N GLN A 68 6.25 -12.94 -16.24
CA GLN A 68 7.29 -12.72 -15.23
C GLN A 68 6.78 -13.04 -13.83
N ALA A 69 5.60 -12.53 -13.47
CA ALA A 69 4.98 -12.78 -12.17
C ALA A 69 4.62 -14.26 -11.98
N ALA A 70 4.04 -14.92 -12.98
CA ALA A 70 3.72 -16.34 -12.93
C ALA A 70 4.97 -17.20 -12.64
N ALA A 71 6.12 -16.83 -13.21
CA ALA A 71 7.37 -17.55 -13.03
C ALA A 71 7.90 -17.49 -11.58
N LEU A 72 7.39 -16.60 -10.73
CA LEU A 72 7.74 -16.54 -9.31
C LEU A 72 7.15 -17.69 -8.50
N VAL A 73 6.06 -18.32 -8.96
CA VAL A 73 5.44 -19.44 -8.24
C VAL A 73 6.33 -20.68 -8.36
N LYS A 74 6.92 -21.08 -7.23
CA LYS A 74 7.79 -22.26 -7.11
C LYS A 74 7.19 -23.32 -6.20
N GLU A 75 6.45 -22.90 -5.19
CA GLU A 75 5.93 -23.80 -4.14
C GLU A 75 4.41 -23.98 -4.27
N GLY A 76 3.71 -23.01 -4.87
CA GLY A 76 2.25 -22.98 -4.88
C GLY A 76 1.67 -22.62 -3.51
N PHE A 77 2.48 -22.02 -2.63
CA PHE A 77 2.02 -21.60 -1.30
C PHE A 77 1.31 -20.25 -1.40
N SER A 78 0.02 -20.23 -1.04
CA SER A 78 -0.81 -19.04 -1.13
C SER A 78 -1.10 -18.44 0.24
N VAL A 79 -1.14 -17.11 0.29
CA VAL A 79 -1.46 -16.31 1.47
C VAL A 79 -2.56 -15.32 1.09
N SER A 80 -3.66 -15.34 1.84
CA SER A 80 -4.69 -14.30 1.76
C SER A 80 -4.14 -13.00 2.32
N LEU A 81 -4.40 -11.90 1.62
CA LEU A 81 -4.04 -10.54 2.02
C LEU A 81 -5.24 -9.75 2.53
N ALA A 82 -6.40 -10.40 2.67
CA ALA A 82 -7.58 -9.78 3.25
C ALA A 82 -7.62 -10.01 4.75
N ALA A 83 -8.03 -8.97 5.49
CA ALA A 83 -8.50 -9.14 6.85
C ALA A 83 -9.77 -10.00 6.86
N ASP A 84 -9.96 -10.74 7.94
CA ASP A 84 -11.22 -11.44 8.20
C ASP A 84 -12.38 -10.44 8.19
N VAL A 85 -13.56 -10.93 7.79
CA VAL A 85 -14.81 -10.16 7.82
C VAL A 85 -15.11 -9.76 9.27
N ASP A 86 -14.92 -8.47 9.58
CA ASP A 86 -15.19 -7.92 10.92
C ASP A 86 -16.63 -7.37 10.98
N THR A 87 -17.48 -8.09 11.72
CA THR A 87 -18.89 -7.73 11.98
C THR A 87 -19.06 -6.89 13.25
N GLU A 88 -17.98 -6.60 13.98
CA GLU A 88 -18.03 -5.86 15.23
C GLU A 88 -17.78 -4.37 15.02
N LYS A 89 -18.67 -3.55 15.57
CA LYS A 89 -18.51 -2.09 15.54
C LYS A 89 -17.40 -1.67 16.50
N ALA A 90 -16.45 -0.91 16.00
CA ALA A 90 -15.35 -0.35 16.78
C ALA A 90 -15.03 1.09 16.34
N VAL A 91 -14.15 1.77 17.08
CA VAL A 91 -13.72 3.14 16.73
C VAL A 91 -12.97 3.19 15.38
N ASP A 92 -12.30 2.10 15.00
CA ASP A 92 -11.68 1.91 13.68
C ASP A 92 -12.54 1.13 12.69
N ASN A 93 -13.71 0.64 13.11
CA ASN A 93 -14.69 -0.07 12.27
C ASN A 93 -16.11 0.47 12.51
N PRO A 94 -16.41 1.71 12.07
CA PRO A 94 -17.71 2.33 12.32
C PRO A 94 -18.85 1.72 11.48
N GLN A 95 -18.51 1.03 10.37
CA GLN A 95 -19.43 0.41 9.42
C GLN A 95 -18.98 -1.05 9.18
N PRO A 96 -19.18 -1.95 10.17
CA PRO A 96 -18.79 -3.34 10.05
C PRO A 96 -19.52 -4.05 8.90
N TYR A 97 -19.00 -5.21 8.51
CA TYR A 97 -19.73 -6.10 7.61
C TYR A 97 -21.06 -6.53 8.25
N GLU A 98 -22.08 -6.65 7.42
CA GLU A 98 -23.32 -7.35 7.75
C GLU A 98 -23.19 -8.79 7.27
N HIS A 99 -23.37 -9.76 8.17
CA HIS A 99 -23.49 -11.17 7.82
C HIS A 99 -24.76 -11.74 8.45
N GLU A 100 -25.63 -12.32 7.62
CA GLU A 100 -26.90 -12.88 8.03
C GLU A 100 -27.07 -14.27 7.42
N MET A 101 -27.16 -15.29 8.27
CA MET A 101 -27.56 -16.62 7.82
C MET A 101 -29.05 -16.61 7.48
N LEU A 102 -29.40 -16.88 6.23
CA LEU A 102 -30.79 -17.00 5.75
C LEU A 102 -31.34 -18.43 5.88
N GLY A 103 -30.46 -19.40 6.15
CA GLY A 103 -30.75 -20.82 6.27
C GLY A 103 -29.47 -21.64 6.42
N LEU A 104 -29.57 -22.98 6.44
CA LEU A 104 -28.43 -23.88 6.69
C LEU A 104 -27.27 -23.74 5.68
N GLY A 105 -27.56 -23.36 4.43
CA GLY A 105 -26.57 -23.27 3.35
C GLY A 105 -26.70 -21.98 2.53
N THR A 106 -27.25 -20.92 3.13
CA THR A 106 -27.53 -19.65 2.45
C THR A 106 -27.35 -18.50 3.41
N ASP A 107 -26.65 -17.46 2.97
CA ASP A 107 -26.43 -16.24 3.72
C ASP A 107 -26.56 -14.98 2.85
N ARG A 108 -26.63 -13.83 3.52
CA ARG A 108 -26.55 -12.50 2.93
C ARG A 108 -25.35 -11.80 3.54
N ILE A 109 -24.52 -11.21 2.69
CA ILE A 109 -23.44 -10.31 3.09
C ILE A 109 -23.71 -8.90 2.57
N GLY A 110 -23.53 -7.91 3.44
CA GLY A 110 -23.61 -6.48 3.12
C GLY A 110 -22.39 -5.75 3.64
N VAL A 111 -21.90 -4.74 2.92
CA VAL A 111 -20.73 -3.98 3.38
C VAL A 111 -20.66 -2.59 2.76
N ALA A 112 -20.29 -1.62 3.59
CA ALA A 112 -19.74 -0.35 3.16
C ALA A 112 -18.21 -0.40 3.36
N PHE A 113 -17.51 -0.80 2.30
CA PHE A 113 -16.12 -1.27 2.39
C PHE A 113 -15.08 -0.15 2.37
N HIS A 114 -15.46 1.02 1.84
CA HIS A 114 -14.59 2.20 1.83
C HIS A 114 -14.30 2.68 3.25
N GLY A 115 -13.03 2.95 3.54
CA GLY A 115 -12.61 3.45 4.84
C GLY A 115 -11.33 2.78 5.34
N ILE A 116 -11.32 2.45 6.62
CA ILE A 116 -10.09 2.09 7.38
C ILE A 116 -10.13 0.68 8.00
N ALA A 117 -11.23 -0.03 7.82
CA ALA A 117 -11.49 -1.31 8.49
C ALA A 117 -11.29 -2.50 7.56
N HIS A 118 -11.83 -2.40 6.34
CA HIS A 118 -12.01 -3.55 5.47
C HIS A 118 -10.96 -3.57 4.37
N THR A 119 -10.43 -4.74 4.03
CA THR A 119 -9.60 -4.87 2.83
C THR A 119 -10.44 -4.63 1.59
N HIS A 120 -10.05 -3.66 0.77
CA HIS A 120 -10.76 -3.30 -0.45
C HIS A 120 -9.84 -2.74 -1.52
N LEU A 121 -10.35 -2.70 -2.75
CA LEU A 121 -9.72 -2.07 -3.91
C LEU A 121 -10.47 -0.78 -4.25
N ASP A 122 -9.76 0.33 -4.27
CA ASP A 122 -10.27 1.60 -4.78
C ASP A 122 -10.10 1.70 -6.29
N SER A 123 -11.17 2.05 -6.98
CA SER A 123 -11.11 2.41 -8.39
C SER A 123 -10.76 3.88 -8.56
N LEU A 124 -10.41 4.28 -9.78
CA LEU A 124 -10.13 5.69 -10.11
C LEU A 124 -11.39 6.59 -10.08
N ALA A 125 -12.53 6.05 -9.65
CA ALA A 125 -13.78 6.74 -9.36
C ALA A 125 -14.05 6.89 -7.84
N HIS A 126 -13.12 6.48 -6.96
CA HIS A 126 -13.28 6.56 -5.51
C HIS A 126 -13.16 7.99 -4.96
N ILE A 127 -12.04 8.65 -5.27
CA ILE A 127 -11.70 10.00 -4.78
C ILE A 127 -11.57 10.97 -5.96
N ASN A 128 -11.83 12.26 -5.69
CA ASN A 128 -11.73 13.35 -6.65
C ASN A 128 -11.10 14.59 -6.02
N TYR A 129 -10.62 15.49 -6.88
CA TYR A 129 -10.33 16.88 -6.53
C TYR A 129 -11.41 17.77 -7.14
N ASP A 130 -12.20 18.43 -6.30
CA ASP A 130 -13.22 19.40 -6.72
C ASP A 130 -14.17 18.87 -7.81
N GLY A 131 -14.63 17.63 -7.65
CA GLY A 131 -15.50 16.93 -8.62
C GLY A 131 -14.79 16.34 -9.84
N VAL A 132 -13.45 16.44 -9.90
CA VAL A 132 -12.63 15.92 -10.99
C VAL A 132 -11.90 14.65 -10.57
N PHE A 133 -12.17 13.57 -11.28
CA PHE A 133 -11.55 12.26 -11.12
C PHE A 133 -10.37 12.10 -12.10
N TYR A 134 -9.72 10.94 -12.05
CA TYR A 134 -8.63 10.59 -12.94
C TYR A 134 -8.95 10.86 -14.42
N ASN A 135 -7.92 11.30 -15.15
CA ASN A 135 -7.94 11.63 -16.58
C ASN A 135 -8.94 12.73 -16.96
N GLY A 136 -9.27 13.62 -16.01
CA GLY A 136 -10.16 14.75 -16.22
C GLY A 136 -11.65 14.39 -16.28
N TYR A 137 -12.04 13.20 -15.81
CA TYR A 137 -13.44 12.81 -15.74
C TYR A 137 -14.21 13.67 -14.72
N LYS A 138 -15.20 14.42 -15.21
CA LYS A 138 -16.06 15.31 -14.41
C LYS A 138 -17.53 14.89 -14.56
N PRO A 139 -18.01 13.95 -13.74
CA PRO A 139 -19.42 13.56 -13.80
C PRO A 139 -20.34 14.65 -13.21
N ASP A 140 -21.57 14.69 -13.71
CA ASP A 140 -22.67 15.40 -13.05
C ASP A 140 -23.13 14.59 -11.81
N PRO A 141 -23.04 15.13 -10.58
CA PRO A 141 -23.42 14.43 -9.36
C PRO A 141 -24.86 13.91 -9.36
N GLU A 142 -25.81 14.64 -9.98
CA GLU A 142 -27.21 14.21 -10.04
C GLU A 142 -27.40 13.04 -11.00
N GLN A 143 -26.63 13.00 -12.08
CA GLN A 143 -26.61 11.84 -12.98
C GLN A 143 -26.00 10.61 -12.33
N ILE A 144 -24.94 10.77 -11.52
CA ILE A 144 -24.35 9.65 -10.76
C ILE A 144 -25.38 9.03 -9.83
N LYS A 145 -26.14 9.84 -9.09
CA LYS A 145 -27.22 9.37 -8.21
C LYS A 145 -28.31 8.65 -9.01
N LYS A 146 -28.77 9.25 -10.11
CA LYS A 146 -29.83 8.68 -10.96
C LYS A 146 -29.42 7.36 -11.62
N ALA A 147 -28.19 7.28 -12.11
CA ALA A 147 -27.63 6.08 -12.74
C ALA A 147 -27.15 5.03 -11.72
N ASN A 148 -27.11 5.40 -10.44
CA ASN A 148 -26.53 4.61 -9.35
C ASN A 148 -25.08 4.17 -9.63
N GLY A 149 -24.23 5.10 -10.08
CA GLY A 149 -22.80 4.85 -10.24
C GLY A 149 -22.09 5.65 -11.33
N HIS A 150 -20.77 5.45 -11.43
CA HIS A 150 -19.88 6.15 -12.35
C HIS A 150 -19.83 5.53 -13.75
N ALA A 151 -20.04 6.35 -14.78
CA ALA A 151 -19.96 5.90 -16.17
C ALA A 151 -18.52 5.61 -16.63
N LYS A 152 -17.52 6.23 -15.99
CA LYS A 152 -16.09 6.05 -16.25
C LYS A 152 -15.33 5.72 -14.98
N ASN A 153 -14.10 5.20 -15.12
CA ASN A 153 -13.17 4.91 -14.00
C ASN A 153 -13.73 3.89 -12.98
N SER A 154 -14.77 3.16 -13.39
CA SER A 154 -15.45 2.19 -12.54
C SER A 154 -14.59 0.95 -12.31
N ILE A 155 -14.71 0.35 -11.13
CA ILE A 155 -14.05 -0.92 -10.79
C ILE A 155 -14.32 -2.04 -11.81
N HIS A 156 -15.46 -2.00 -12.50
CA HIS A 156 -15.79 -2.95 -13.56
C HIS A 156 -14.73 -3.02 -14.68
N ASN A 157 -13.97 -1.95 -14.91
CA ASN A 157 -12.88 -1.94 -15.90
C ASN A 157 -11.76 -2.92 -15.54
N LEU A 158 -11.69 -3.37 -14.27
CA LEU A 158 -10.72 -4.35 -13.77
C LEU A 158 -11.29 -5.78 -13.66
N LYS A 159 -12.46 -6.06 -14.24
CA LYS A 159 -13.13 -7.38 -14.16
C LYS A 159 -12.31 -8.58 -14.65
N ASN A 160 -11.27 -8.34 -15.47
CA ASN A 160 -10.38 -9.39 -15.98
C ASN A 160 -9.28 -9.77 -14.97
N GLY A 161 -9.28 -9.18 -13.78
CA GLY A 161 -8.37 -9.50 -12.71
C GLY A 161 -6.98 -8.86 -12.86
N ILE A 162 -6.36 -8.71 -11.69
CA ILE A 162 -5.00 -8.24 -11.51
C ILE A 162 -4.12 -9.48 -11.35
N PHE A 163 -3.11 -9.58 -12.21
CA PHE A 163 -2.13 -10.67 -12.19
C PHE A 163 -0.77 -10.03 -12.44
N THR A 164 0.01 -9.80 -11.39
CA THR A 164 1.31 -9.13 -11.53
C THR A 164 2.24 -9.52 -10.40
N ARG A 165 3.48 -9.02 -10.44
CA ARG A 165 4.44 -9.22 -9.37
C ARG A 165 4.12 -8.29 -8.21
N GLY A 166 3.90 -8.85 -7.03
CA GLY A 166 3.84 -8.11 -5.77
C GLY A 166 5.21 -8.01 -5.12
N ILE A 167 5.51 -6.89 -4.47
CA ILE A 167 6.69 -6.67 -3.65
C ILE A 167 6.25 -6.20 -2.26
N LEU A 168 6.65 -6.91 -1.21
CA LEU A 168 6.45 -6.49 0.18
C LEU A 168 7.58 -5.57 0.65
N ILE A 169 7.19 -4.40 1.15
CA ILE A 169 8.01 -3.43 1.89
C ILE A 169 7.64 -3.51 3.37
N ASP A 170 8.47 -4.19 4.16
CA ASP A 170 8.16 -4.47 5.57
C ASP A 170 8.98 -3.58 6.52
N ILE A 171 8.42 -2.41 6.85
CA ILE A 171 9.11 -1.41 7.66
C ILE A 171 9.26 -1.84 9.13
N PRO A 172 8.26 -2.43 9.81
CA PRO A 172 8.45 -2.96 11.16
C PRO A 172 9.55 -4.03 11.21
N LEU A 173 9.57 -4.98 10.28
CA LEU A 173 10.62 -6.00 10.21
C LEU A 173 12.01 -5.38 9.93
N MET A 174 12.08 -4.34 9.10
CA MET A 174 13.31 -3.59 8.89
C MET A 174 13.85 -2.98 10.18
N LYS A 175 12.96 -2.39 10.98
CA LYS A 175 13.26 -1.65 12.22
C LYS A 175 13.35 -2.55 13.46
N GLY A 176 13.03 -3.84 13.34
CA GLY A 176 13.07 -4.79 14.45
C GLY A 176 11.96 -4.57 15.47
N VAL A 177 10.81 -4.04 15.05
CA VAL A 177 9.63 -3.78 15.89
C VAL A 177 8.42 -4.57 15.38
N LYS A 178 7.42 -4.78 16.23
CA LYS A 178 6.18 -5.49 15.84
C LYS A 178 5.33 -4.67 14.86
N TYR A 179 5.24 -3.36 15.13
CA TYR A 179 4.47 -2.38 14.38
C TYR A 179 5.07 -0.98 14.56
N LEU A 180 4.71 -0.06 13.68
CA LEU A 180 5.01 1.37 13.84
C LEU A 180 3.95 2.04 14.71
N GLU A 181 4.36 3.01 15.53
CA GLU A 181 3.42 3.79 16.34
C GLU A 181 2.54 4.69 15.44
N PRO A 182 1.25 4.90 15.76
CA PRO A 182 0.39 5.77 14.97
C PRO A 182 0.96 7.18 14.82
N GLY A 183 0.95 7.69 13.57
CA GLY A 183 1.56 8.96 13.20
C GLY A 183 3.03 8.86 12.82
N THR A 184 3.64 7.66 12.81
CA THR A 184 4.99 7.47 12.30
C THR A 184 5.01 7.59 10.77
N PRO A 185 5.72 8.57 10.19
CA PRO A 185 5.88 8.68 8.75
C PRO A 185 6.85 7.62 8.20
N ILE A 186 6.52 7.12 7.01
CA ILE A 186 7.38 6.27 6.18
C ILE A 186 7.84 7.12 5.00
N TYR A 187 9.16 7.25 4.85
CA TYR A 187 9.78 8.07 3.81
C TYR A 187 10.36 7.23 2.67
N VAL A 188 10.79 7.89 1.59
CA VAL A 188 11.48 7.25 0.46
C VAL A 188 12.69 6.45 0.94
N GLU A 189 13.46 7.00 1.88
CA GLU A 189 14.68 6.37 2.38
C GLU A 189 14.39 5.07 3.14
N ASP A 190 13.25 4.97 3.84
CA ASP A 190 12.83 3.74 4.48
C ASP A 190 12.54 2.65 3.42
N ILE A 191 11.84 3.02 2.34
CA ILE A 191 11.48 2.10 1.24
C ILE A 191 12.74 1.65 0.49
N GLU A 192 13.63 2.58 0.13
CA GLU A 192 14.87 2.27 -0.59
C GLU A 192 15.85 1.46 0.25
N ALA A 193 15.95 1.75 1.56
CA ALA A 193 16.75 0.95 2.49
C ALA A 193 16.22 -0.49 2.56
N TRP A 194 14.90 -0.67 2.59
CA TRP A 194 14.29 -2.00 2.57
C TRP A 194 14.57 -2.73 1.27
N LEU A 195 14.33 -2.11 0.11
CA LEU A 195 14.60 -2.70 -1.20
C LEU A 195 16.06 -3.14 -1.33
N LYS A 196 17.01 -2.31 -0.85
CA LYS A 196 18.42 -2.66 -0.80
C LYS A 196 18.69 -3.86 0.09
N LYS A 197 18.10 -3.92 1.29
CA LYS A 197 18.23 -5.05 2.23
C LYS A 197 17.66 -6.34 1.65
N ALA A 198 16.52 -6.26 0.97
CA ALA A 198 15.83 -7.38 0.35
C ALA A 198 16.45 -7.82 -0.99
N GLY A 199 17.40 -7.05 -1.55
CA GLY A 199 17.98 -7.31 -2.86
C GLY A 199 16.99 -7.12 -4.01
N LEU A 200 15.97 -6.28 -3.82
CA LEU A 200 14.88 -6.09 -4.78
C LEU A 200 15.01 -4.76 -5.53
N LYS A 201 14.45 -4.74 -6.73
CA LYS A 201 14.24 -3.53 -7.53
C LYS A 201 12.81 -3.50 -8.03
N ILE A 202 12.17 -2.35 -7.84
CA ILE A 202 10.87 -2.08 -8.44
C ILE A 202 11.05 -1.98 -9.96
N GLN A 203 10.07 -2.53 -10.68
CA GLN A 203 9.97 -2.47 -12.13
C GLN A 203 8.56 -2.00 -12.52
N PRO A 204 8.41 -1.38 -13.70
CA PRO A 204 7.10 -0.98 -14.18
C PRO A 204 6.10 -2.12 -14.15
N GLY A 205 4.90 -1.88 -13.61
CA GLY A 205 3.83 -2.85 -13.50
C GLY A 205 3.81 -3.70 -12.23
N ASP A 206 4.79 -3.54 -11.34
CA ASP A 206 4.74 -4.18 -10.02
C ASP A 206 3.61 -3.61 -9.15
N ALA A 207 3.14 -4.42 -8.21
CA ALA A 207 2.29 -4.00 -7.09
C ALA A 207 3.15 -3.85 -5.83
N LEU A 208 3.10 -2.68 -5.20
CA LEU A 208 3.91 -2.37 -4.02
C LEU A 208 3.06 -2.48 -2.75
N PHE A 209 3.41 -3.38 -1.83
CA PHE A 209 2.73 -3.57 -0.55
C PHE A 209 3.57 -2.98 0.58
N VAL A 210 3.10 -1.94 1.26
CA VAL A 210 3.79 -1.29 2.37
C VAL A 210 3.14 -1.71 3.69
N ARG A 211 3.88 -2.42 4.53
CA ARG A 211 3.40 -2.84 5.85
C ARG A 211 3.88 -1.87 6.92
N ALA A 212 2.96 -1.37 7.74
CA ALA A 212 3.22 -0.58 8.95
C ALA A 212 2.94 -1.36 10.25
N GLY A 213 2.26 -2.50 10.17
CA GLY A 213 1.91 -3.36 11.31
C GLY A 213 0.62 -2.94 12.02
N VAL A 214 -0.35 -2.34 11.31
CA VAL A 214 -1.54 -1.76 11.96
C VAL A 214 -2.38 -2.83 12.67
N TRP A 215 -2.55 -4.00 12.05
CA TRP A 215 -3.32 -5.09 12.64
C TRP A 215 -2.61 -5.76 13.81
N ALA A 216 -1.28 -5.87 13.76
CA ALA A 216 -0.50 -6.31 14.92
C ALA A 216 -0.71 -5.37 16.11
N ARG A 217 -0.71 -4.05 15.89
CA ARG A 217 -0.99 -3.07 16.94
C ARG A 217 -2.41 -3.21 17.47
N ARG A 218 -3.42 -3.28 16.58
CA ARG A 218 -4.83 -3.41 16.97
C ARG A 218 -5.05 -4.66 17.82
N LYS A 219 -4.42 -5.78 17.46
CA LYS A 219 -4.49 -7.04 18.23
C LYS A 219 -3.88 -6.89 19.64
N GLU A 220 -2.80 -6.13 19.78
CA GLU A 220 -2.08 -5.97 21.05
C GLU A 220 -2.72 -4.93 21.98
N LEU A 221 -3.17 -3.79 21.43
CA LEU A 221 -3.60 -2.62 22.22
C LEU A 221 -5.09 -2.27 22.05
N GLY A 222 -5.81 -2.99 21.20
CA GLY A 222 -7.19 -2.69 20.86
C GLY A 222 -7.34 -1.63 19.75
N PRO A 223 -8.60 -1.38 19.34
CA PRO A 223 -8.93 -0.43 18.28
C PRO A 223 -8.65 1.01 18.70
N TYR A 224 -8.36 1.86 17.73
CA TYR A 224 -8.05 3.28 17.96
C TYR A 224 -8.56 4.14 16.81
N LEU A 225 -8.73 5.44 17.03
CA LEU A 225 -9.21 6.33 15.97
C LEU A 225 -8.15 6.46 14.87
N ARG A 226 -8.47 5.93 13.68
CA ARG A 226 -7.63 5.92 12.48
C ARG A 226 -8.18 6.87 11.40
N GLY A 227 -7.44 7.00 10.31
CA GLY A 227 -7.76 7.75 9.11
C GLY A 227 -7.47 9.24 9.23
N ARG A 228 -8.12 10.00 8.35
CA ARG A 228 -7.96 11.46 8.19
C ARG A 228 -8.22 12.26 9.47
N THR A 229 -9.08 11.77 10.35
CA THR A 229 -9.46 12.40 11.62
C THR A 229 -8.77 11.77 12.84
N GLY A 230 -7.98 10.72 12.63
CA GLY A 230 -7.30 9.95 13.66
C GLY A 230 -5.78 10.01 13.53
N LYS A 231 -5.12 8.90 13.88
CA LYS A 231 -3.68 8.72 13.66
C LYS A 231 -3.44 7.45 12.87
N ASP A 232 -2.47 7.47 11.96
CA ASP A 232 -2.01 6.28 11.24
C ASP A 232 -0.53 6.42 10.96
N ALA A 233 0.21 5.34 11.14
CA ALA A 233 1.51 5.21 10.50
C ALA A 233 1.29 4.97 9.01
N GLY A 234 2.13 5.54 8.16
CA GLY A 234 1.96 5.38 6.72
C GLY A 234 2.89 6.28 5.92
N LEU A 235 2.64 6.38 4.61
CA LEU A 235 3.51 7.12 3.71
C LEU A 235 3.38 8.64 3.93
N ASP A 236 4.54 9.29 4.03
CA ASP A 236 4.63 10.75 4.09
C ASP A 236 4.38 11.36 2.69
N PRO A 237 3.74 12.54 2.55
CA PRO A 237 3.50 13.14 1.23
C PRO A 237 4.76 13.30 0.35
N SER A 238 5.95 13.39 0.96
CA SER A 238 7.22 13.49 0.24
C SER A 238 7.56 12.28 -0.64
N VAL A 239 6.89 11.12 -0.49
CA VAL A 239 7.08 9.98 -1.41
C VAL A 239 6.44 10.18 -2.79
N ILE A 240 5.53 11.15 -2.97
CA ILE A 240 4.76 11.31 -4.22
C ILE A 240 5.66 11.45 -5.47
N PRO A 241 6.68 12.32 -5.50
CA PRO A 241 7.55 12.44 -6.67
C PRO A 241 8.37 11.18 -6.95
N TRP A 242 8.70 10.42 -5.90
CA TRP A 242 9.37 9.14 -6.05
C TRP A 242 8.42 8.09 -6.63
N LEU A 243 7.18 8.02 -6.14
CA LEU A 243 6.14 7.11 -6.61
C LEU A 243 5.86 7.29 -8.11
N LYS A 244 5.76 8.56 -8.56
CA LYS A 244 5.59 8.92 -9.98
C LYS A 244 6.66 8.32 -10.90
N LYS A 245 7.89 8.12 -10.40
CA LYS A 245 9.03 7.59 -11.16
C LYS A 245 9.05 6.06 -11.22
N GLN A 246 8.37 5.37 -10.30
CA GLN A 246 8.47 3.90 -10.20
C GLN A 246 7.60 3.16 -11.22
N ASP A 247 6.59 3.82 -11.79
CA ASP A 247 5.64 3.20 -12.74
C ASP A 247 5.01 1.89 -12.22
N ILE A 248 4.76 1.82 -10.91
CA ILE A 248 3.99 0.71 -10.29
C ILE A 248 2.56 0.71 -10.84
N ALA A 249 1.94 -0.47 -10.91
CA ALA A 249 0.55 -0.61 -11.32
C ALA A 249 -0.46 -0.45 -10.17
N LEU A 250 -0.02 -0.77 -8.94
CA LEU A 250 -0.87 -0.83 -7.77
C LEU A 250 -0.05 -0.45 -6.53
N LEU A 251 -0.63 0.33 -5.64
CA LEU A 251 -0.11 0.57 -4.29
C LEU A 251 -1.04 -0.11 -3.28
N ALA A 252 -0.48 -0.78 -2.29
CA ALA A 252 -1.21 -1.54 -1.31
C ALA A 252 -0.58 -1.36 0.08
N ALA A 253 -1.39 -1.43 1.13
CA ALA A 253 -0.90 -1.36 2.50
C ALA A 253 -1.91 -1.93 3.51
N ASP A 254 -1.48 -2.12 4.74
CA ASP A 254 -2.34 -2.37 5.91
C ASP A 254 -2.89 -1.06 6.53
N HIS A 255 -2.70 0.05 5.83
CA HIS A 255 -3.21 1.37 6.14
C HIS A 255 -3.75 2.08 4.90
N PRO A 256 -4.41 3.24 5.02
CA PRO A 256 -4.98 3.98 3.87
C PRO A 256 -3.95 4.66 2.94
N GLN A 257 -2.74 4.11 2.81
CA GLN A 257 -1.61 4.68 2.05
C GLN A 257 -1.01 6.02 2.52
N TYR A 258 -1.43 6.60 3.65
CA TYR A 258 -0.86 7.86 4.16
C TYR A 258 -0.62 7.84 5.67
N VAL A 259 0.32 8.68 6.11
CA VAL A 259 0.48 9.05 7.53
C VAL A 259 -0.59 10.04 7.98
N SER A 260 -1.06 9.91 9.22
CA SER A 260 -1.95 10.87 9.87
C SER A 260 -1.50 11.13 11.32
N PRO A 261 -1.43 12.39 11.79
CA PRO A 261 -1.76 13.63 11.06
C PRO A 261 -0.71 14.01 10.01
N SER A 262 -1.10 14.82 9.03
CA SER A 262 -0.24 15.37 7.99
C SER A 262 -0.63 16.81 7.67
N THR A 263 0.30 17.61 7.13
CA THR A 263 0.01 18.99 6.67
C THR A 263 -0.96 18.98 5.49
N VAL A 264 -0.88 17.94 4.65
CA VAL A 264 -1.82 17.67 3.57
C VAL A 264 -2.47 16.33 3.86
N VAL A 265 -3.70 16.39 4.35
CA VAL A 265 -4.43 15.22 4.86
C VAL A 265 -4.75 14.27 3.70
N GLY A 266 -4.37 12.99 3.85
CA GLY A 266 -4.63 11.94 2.85
C GLY A 266 -3.87 12.08 1.54
N ALA A 267 -2.84 12.94 1.50
CA ALA A 267 -2.14 13.35 0.28
C ALA A 267 -1.76 12.19 -0.64
N VAL A 268 -1.12 11.14 -0.13
CA VAL A 268 -0.62 10.04 -0.96
C VAL A 268 -1.76 9.25 -1.60
N HIS A 269 -2.82 8.95 -0.84
CA HIS A 269 -4.00 8.23 -1.32
C HIS A 269 -4.71 9.02 -2.44
N ASP A 270 -4.99 10.30 -2.19
CA ASP A 270 -5.71 11.14 -3.15
C ASP A 270 -4.89 11.35 -4.42
N PHE A 271 -3.59 11.58 -4.27
CA PHE A 271 -2.69 11.82 -5.39
C PHE A 271 -2.46 10.56 -6.22
N ALA A 272 -2.33 9.40 -5.58
CA ALA A 272 -2.20 8.12 -6.25
C ALA A 272 -3.40 7.85 -7.17
N LEU A 273 -4.62 7.97 -6.66
CA LEU A 273 -5.84 7.73 -7.44
C LEU A 273 -6.05 8.80 -8.51
N VAL A 274 -6.10 10.07 -8.13
CA VAL A 274 -6.58 11.13 -9.02
C VAL A 274 -5.51 11.56 -10.00
N SER A 275 -4.28 11.83 -9.53
CA SER A 275 -3.22 12.39 -10.39
C SER A 275 -2.42 11.30 -11.09
N LEU A 276 -2.09 10.21 -10.40
CA LEU A 276 -1.23 9.15 -10.96
C LEU A 276 -2.02 8.03 -11.66
N GLY A 277 -3.30 7.85 -11.36
CA GLY A 277 -4.07 6.71 -11.86
C GLY A 277 -3.60 5.38 -11.27
N ILE A 278 -3.11 5.38 -10.03
CA ILE A 278 -2.73 4.19 -9.27
C ILE A 278 -3.93 3.75 -8.45
N HIS A 279 -4.38 2.52 -8.67
CA HIS A 279 -5.41 1.90 -7.84
C HIS A 279 -4.81 1.45 -6.51
N LEU A 280 -5.64 1.41 -5.47
CA LEU A 280 -5.18 1.15 -4.10
C LEU A 280 -5.78 -0.13 -3.54
N PHE A 281 -4.97 -0.96 -2.88
CA PHE A 281 -5.51 -1.90 -1.88
C PHE A 281 -5.31 -1.35 -0.48
N ASP A 282 -6.40 -0.93 0.14
CA ASP A 282 -6.38 -0.39 1.48
C ASP A 282 -6.66 -1.49 2.50
N ASN A 283 -6.05 -1.35 3.68
CA ASN A 283 -6.34 -2.17 4.87
C ASN A 283 -6.13 -3.67 4.64
N CYS A 284 -5.13 -4.06 3.84
CA CYS A 284 -4.75 -5.47 3.67
C CYS A 284 -4.27 -6.07 5.00
N ASP A 285 -4.53 -7.35 5.25
CA ASP A 285 -3.80 -8.09 6.29
C ASP A 285 -2.45 -8.54 5.73
N LEU A 286 -1.39 -7.84 6.13
CA LEU A 286 -0.02 -8.12 5.71
C LEU A 286 0.79 -8.90 6.75
N GLU A 287 0.20 -9.31 7.88
CA GLU A 287 0.89 -10.05 8.93
C GLU A 287 1.28 -11.46 8.44
N ALA A 288 0.33 -12.18 7.85
CA ALA A 288 0.58 -13.50 7.28
C ALA A 288 1.57 -13.43 6.10
N LEU A 289 1.49 -12.38 5.29
CA LEU A 289 2.42 -12.17 4.18
C LEU A 289 3.84 -11.91 4.67
N SER A 290 4.00 -11.06 5.69
CA SER A 290 5.29 -10.79 6.35
C SER A 290 5.94 -12.08 6.85
N ALA A 291 5.19 -12.89 7.59
CA ALA A 291 5.68 -14.16 8.12
C ALA A 291 6.06 -15.14 7.00
N ALA A 292 5.21 -15.30 5.98
CA ALA A 292 5.45 -16.20 4.85
C ALA A 292 6.66 -15.79 4.01
N ALA A 293 6.84 -14.49 3.77
CA ALA A 293 7.97 -13.92 3.06
C ALA A 293 9.27 -14.06 3.86
N ALA A 294 9.24 -13.77 5.16
CA ALA A 294 10.39 -13.87 6.05
C ALA A 294 10.89 -15.32 6.18
N ALA A 295 9.98 -16.30 6.31
CA ALA A 295 10.31 -17.73 6.35
C ALA A 295 11.06 -18.19 5.08
N ARG A 296 10.78 -17.54 3.95
CA ARG A 296 11.39 -17.83 2.64
C ARG A 296 12.58 -16.93 2.30
N LYS A 297 12.82 -15.88 3.08
CA LYS A 297 13.73 -14.77 2.73
C LYS A 297 13.45 -14.25 1.31
N ARG A 298 12.16 -14.17 0.95
CA ARG A 298 11.68 -13.79 -0.39
C ARG A 298 10.48 -12.87 -0.23
N TRP A 299 10.63 -11.62 -0.69
CA TRP A 299 9.63 -10.56 -0.52
C TRP A 299 8.98 -10.14 -1.85
N GLU A 300 9.17 -10.94 -2.89
CA GLU A 300 8.42 -10.84 -4.15
C GLU A 300 7.60 -12.11 -4.38
N PHE A 301 6.40 -11.94 -4.94
CA PHE A 301 5.42 -13.01 -5.12
C PHE A 301 4.54 -12.73 -6.33
N LEU A 302 3.81 -13.75 -6.80
CA LEU A 302 2.70 -13.53 -7.71
C LEU A 302 1.52 -12.95 -6.92
N LEU A 303 1.04 -11.77 -7.31
CA LEU A 303 -0.25 -11.23 -6.89
C LEU A 303 -1.33 -11.69 -7.86
N THR A 304 -2.39 -12.30 -7.33
CA THR A 304 -3.67 -12.49 -8.02
C THR A 304 -4.79 -11.83 -7.24
N ALA A 305 -5.58 -10.97 -7.88
CA ALA A 305 -6.75 -10.36 -7.27
C ALA A 305 -7.86 -10.16 -8.30
N ALA A 306 -9.10 -10.44 -7.91
CA ALA A 306 -10.26 -10.29 -8.77
C ALA A 306 -11.32 -9.45 -8.03
N PRO A 307 -11.51 -8.17 -8.38
CA PRO A 307 -12.62 -7.41 -7.83
C PRO A 307 -13.96 -7.92 -8.36
N LEU A 308 -15.01 -7.71 -7.58
CA LEU A 308 -16.38 -7.89 -8.06
C LEU A 308 -16.63 -6.97 -9.26
N PRO A 309 -17.25 -7.45 -10.35
CA PRO A 309 -17.47 -6.67 -11.57
C PRO A 309 -18.66 -5.71 -11.41
N ILE A 310 -18.56 -4.75 -10.49
CA ILE A 310 -19.62 -3.79 -10.14
C ILE A 310 -19.60 -2.63 -11.14
N ARG A 311 -20.55 -2.61 -12.08
CA ARG A 311 -20.72 -1.47 -12.99
C ARG A 311 -21.08 -0.22 -12.19
N GLY A 312 -20.40 0.89 -12.47
CA GLY A 312 -20.59 2.13 -11.73
C GLY A 312 -19.95 2.15 -10.35
N GLY A 313 -19.41 1.02 -9.87
CA GLY A 313 -18.77 0.93 -8.57
C GLY A 313 -17.47 1.71 -8.49
N THR A 314 -17.23 2.31 -7.33
CA THR A 314 -16.02 3.09 -7.00
C THR A 314 -14.92 2.24 -6.36
N GLY A 315 -15.16 0.94 -6.22
CA GLY A 315 -14.22 0.00 -5.63
C GLY A 315 -14.88 -1.37 -5.44
N SER A 316 -14.17 -2.28 -4.78
CA SER A 316 -14.68 -3.62 -4.45
C SER A 316 -14.06 -4.11 -3.14
N PRO A 317 -14.83 -4.74 -2.22
CA PRO A 317 -14.23 -5.64 -1.26
C PRO A 317 -13.66 -6.83 -2.03
N LEU A 318 -12.51 -7.36 -1.59
CA LEU A 318 -11.88 -8.49 -2.28
C LEU A 318 -10.90 -9.22 -1.36
N ASN A 319 -10.50 -10.41 -1.78
CA ASN A 319 -9.40 -11.16 -1.21
C ASN A 319 -8.23 -11.21 -2.20
N PRO A 320 -7.22 -10.32 -2.10
CA PRO A 320 -6.00 -10.45 -2.87
C PRO A 320 -5.18 -11.63 -2.35
N ILE A 321 -4.59 -12.41 -3.24
CA ILE A 321 -3.78 -13.59 -2.89
C ILE A 321 -2.34 -13.37 -3.34
N ALA A 322 -1.40 -13.54 -2.41
CA ALA A 322 0.01 -13.70 -2.72
C ALA A 322 0.33 -15.18 -2.90
N THR A 323 1.03 -15.55 -3.97
CA THR A 323 1.46 -16.94 -4.23
C THR A 323 2.97 -17.01 -4.47
N PHE A 324 3.60 -17.95 -3.77
CA PHE A 324 5.06 -18.18 -3.73
C PHE A 324 5.49 -19.42 -4.50
#